data_AF-A0A4P9K7G3-F1
#
_entry.id   AF-A0A4P9K7G3-F1
#
_cell.length_a   1.000
_cell.length_b   1.000
_cell.length_c   1.000
_cell.angle_alpha   90.00
_cell.angle_beta   90.00
_cell.angle_gamma   90.00
#
_symmetry.space_group_name_H-M   'P 1'
#
loop_
_entity.id
_entity.type
_entity.pdbx_description
1 polymer ?
#
loop_
_entity_poly.entity_id
_entity_poly.type
_entity_poly.pdbx_seq_one_letter_code
_entity_poly.pdbx_strand_id
1 'polypeptide(L)'
;MLQINTKQIFKAMFLFASTILIATGCANTAVKNQNDIHILKVNSSKAKILNAELFQLGDKWVLKGRINRLPSYRGPTYGHLHISVINHQGKTLTEHDVNYMRESRNSITASFRKELTINLAANSTIKITHFPTKTH
;
A
#
# COMPACT_ATOMS: atom_id res chain seq x y z
N MET A 1 -70.18 30.33 -1.22
CA MET A 1 -69.39 31.32 -0.47
C MET A 1 -68.21 30.58 0.15
N LEU A 2 -67.05 30.56 -0.54
CA LEU A 2 -65.87 29.80 -0.13
C LEU A 2 -64.89 30.75 0.58
N GLN A 3 -64.64 30.52 1.88
CA GLN A 3 -63.61 31.24 2.63
C GLN A 3 -62.25 30.62 2.35
N ILE A 4 -61.37 31.38 1.70
CA ILE A 4 -59.98 31.00 1.45
C ILE A 4 -59.15 31.41 2.68
N ASN A 5 -58.49 30.42 3.29
CA ASN A 5 -57.78 30.54 4.55
C ASN A 5 -56.35 31.09 4.32
N THR A 6 -56.10 32.32 4.77
CA THR A 6 -54.92 33.16 4.54
C THR A 6 -53.63 32.73 5.26
N LYS A 7 -53.54 31.50 5.76
CA LYS A 7 -52.37 31.03 6.56
C LYS A 7 -51.30 30.27 5.76
N GLN A 8 -51.43 30.11 4.44
CA GLN A 8 -50.49 29.30 3.64
C GLN A 8 -49.45 30.09 2.82
N ILE A 9 -49.46 31.42 2.86
CA ILE A 9 -48.58 32.24 1.99
C ILE A 9 -47.18 32.48 2.60
N PHE A 10 -46.96 32.18 3.88
CA PHE A 10 -45.71 32.52 4.58
C PHE A 10 -44.64 31.41 4.67
N LYS A 11 -44.81 30.26 4.01
CA LYS A 11 -43.82 29.16 4.04
C LYS A 11 -43.00 28.99 2.76
N ALA A 12 -43.14 29.89 1.79
CA ALA A 12 -42.49 29.80 0.48
C ALA A 12 -41.17 30.58 0.36
N MET A 13 -40.60 31.07 1.47
CA MET A 13 -39.49 32.04 1.43
C MET A 13 -38.33 31.70 2.37
N PHE A 14 -37.97 30.42 2.54
CA PHE A 14 -36.81 30.05 3.37
C PHE A 14 -36.12 28.73 2.98
N LEU A 15 -36.00 28.39 1.69
CA LEU A 15 -35.23 27.22 1.25
C LEU A 15 -34.47 27.52 -0.06
N PHE A 16 -33.69 28.59 -0.09
CA PHE A 16 -32.84 28.96 -1.23
C PHE A 16 -31.41 29.37 -0.86
N ALA A 17 -30.89 28.90 0.28
CA ALA A 17 -29.54 29.24 0.71
C ALA A 17 -28.88 28.10 1.51
N SER A 18 -28.22 27.18 0.81
CA SER A 18 -27.03 26.44 1.31
C SER A 18 -26.42 25.54 0.24
N THR A 19 -26.26 26.05 -0.97
CA THR A 19 -25.25 25.56 -1.92
C THR A 19 -23.93 26.27 -1.63
N ILE A 20 -23.19 25.82 -0.62
CA ILE A 20 -21.77 26.18 -0.47
C ILE A 20 -20.96 24.90 -0.25
N LEU A 21 -20.51 24.38 -1.38
CA LEU A 21 -19.13 23.92 -1.64
C LEU A 21 -18.26 23.74 -0.40
N ILE A 22 -18.14 22.50 0.06
CA ILE A 22 -16.89 22.02 0.64
C ILE A 22 -16.40 20.89 -0.26
N ALA A 23 -15.82 21.29 -1.39
CA ALA A 23 -14.94 20.42 -2.15
C ALA A 23 -13.71 20.19 -1.27
N THR A 24 -13.76 19.15 -0.44
CA THR A 24 -12.57 18.61 0.20
C THR A 24 -11.70 18.07 -0.94
N GLY A 25 -10.73 18.89 -1.35
CA GLY A 25 -9.65 18.45 -2.21
C GLY A 25 -8.84 17.40 -1.46
N CYS A 26 -9.27 16.14 -1.54
CA CYS A 26 -8.36 15.03 -1.33
C CYS A 26 -7.27 15.20 -2.38
N ALA A 27 -6.11 15.68 -1.95
CA ALA A 27 -4.89 15.65 -2.74
C ALA A 27 -4.62 14.19 -3.08
N ASN A 28 -5.12 13.76 -4.25
CA ASN A 28 -4.72 12.51 -4.86
C ASN A 28 -3.25 12.68 -5.19
N THR A 29 -2.40 12.28 -4.26
CA THR A 29 -1.00 11.98 -4.52
C THR A 29 -1.03 10.99 -5.67
N ALA A 30 -0.70 11.48 -6.87
CA ALA A 30 -0.74 10.68 -8.07
C ALA A 30 0.26 9.54 -7.91
N VAL A 31 -0.23 8.39 -7.47
CA VAL A 31 0.51 7.14 -7.49
C VAL A 31 0.71 6.84 -8.97
N LYS A 32 1.87 7.24 -9.49
CA LYS A 32 2.30 6.93 -10.85
C LYS A 32 2.51 5.41 -10.87
N ASN A 33 1.46 4.70 -11.24
CA ASN A 33 1.48 3.25 -11.41
C ASN A 33 2.35 2.99 -12.64
N GLN A 34 3.64 2.76 -12.43
CA GLN A 34 4.56 2.45 -13.52
C GLN A 34 4.28 1.01 -13.94
N ASN A 35 3.52 0.86 -15.02
CA ASN A 35 3.00 -0.41 -15.53
C ASN A 35 4.08 -1.44 -15.93
N ASP A 36 5.37 -1.05 -15.88
CA ASP A 36 6.47 -1.85 -16.44
C ASP A 36 7.43 -2.40 -15.37
N ILE A 37 7.13 -2.26 -14.07
CA ILE A 37 7.96 -2.88 -13.02
C ILE A 37 7.23 -4.10 -12.47
N HIS A 38 7.86 -5.27 -12.61
CA HIS A 38 7.30 -6.53 -12.13
C HIS A 38 7.71 -6.78 -10.69
N ILE A 39 6.76 -7.18 -9.83
CA ILE A 39 7.07 -7.60 -8.46
C ILE A 39 6.90 -9.11 -8.36
N LEU A 40 8.01 -9.82 -8.16
CA LEU A 40 8.04 -11.26 -7.95
C LEU A 40 8.09 -11.57 -6.45
N LYS A 41 7.12 -12.34 -5.96
CA LYS A 41 7.03 -12.73 -4.54
C LYS A 41 7.41 -14.20 -4.37
N VAL A 42 8.48 -14.48 -3.65
CA VAL A 42 8.93 -15.83 -3.30
C VAL A 42 8.63 -16.08 -1.83
N ASN A 43 7.59 -16.86 -1.60
CA ASN A 43 7.14 -17.23 -0.26
C ASN A 43 8.06 -18.30 0.34
N SER A 44 7.99 -18.45 1.66
CA SER A 44 8.64 -19.56 2.35
C SER A 44 7.62 -20.62 2.74
N SER A 45 8.10 -21.74 3.26
CA SER A 45 7.24 -22.75 3.89
C SER A 45 6.48 -22.23 5.10
N LYS A 46 6.89 -21.12 5.75
CA LYS A 46 6.29 -20.60 7.00
C LYS A 46 5.40 -19.36 6.83
N ALA A 47 5.59 -18.60 5.76
CA ALA A 47 4.95 -17.31 5.58
C ALA A 47 4.82 -16.95 4.09
N LYS A 48 3.75 -16.20 3.79
CA LYS A 48 3.37 -15.73 2.45
C LYS A 48 3.33 -14.20 2.41
N ILE A 49 3.95 -13.64 1.38
CA ILE A 49 3.87 -12.20 1.06
C ILE A 49 2.49 -11.95 0.45
N LEU A 50 1.66 -11.18 1.16
CA LEU A 50 0.28 -10.90 0.77
C LEU A 50 0.25 -9.90 -0.39
N ASN A 51 0.71 -8.68 -0.11
CA ASN A 51 0.82 -7.59 -1.06
C ASN A 51 2.22 -6.98 -1.02
N ALA A 52 2.56 -6.35 -2.13
CA ALA A 52 3.77 -5.58 -2.31
C ALA A 52 3.45 -4.51 -3.35
N GLU A 53 3.69 -3.26 -3.00
CA GLU A 53 3.37 -2.08 -3.79
C GLU A 53 4.63 -1.24 -3.87
N LEU A 54 4.91 -0.76 -5.07
CA LEU A 54 6.02 0.12 -5.35
C LEU A 54 5.46 1.47 -5.78
N PHE A 55 5.92 2.54 -5.14
CA PHE A 55 5.53 3.90 -5.49
C PHE A 55 6.74 4.82 -5.51
N GLN A 56 6.68 5.84 -6.34
CA GLN A 56 7.71 6.88 -6.42
C GLN A 56 7.38 7.99 -5.42
N LEU A 57 8.36 8.36 -4.59
CA LEU A 57 8.26 9.46 -3.63
C LEU A 57 9.47 10.38 -3.83
N GLY A 58 9.28 11.44 -4.63
CA GLY A 58 10.39 12.28 -5.10
C GLY A 58 11.35 11.47 -5.97
N ASP A 59 12.65 11.53 -5.63
CA ASP A 59 13.72 10.80 -6.34
C ASP A 59 13.95 9.37 -5.84
N LYS A 60 13.10 8.90 -4.91
CA LYS A 60 13.22 7.59 -4.31
C LYS A 60 12.06 6.69 -4.71
N TRP A 61 12.35 5.42 -4.83
CA TRP A 61 11.34 4.37 -4.89
C TRP A 61 11.08 3.83 -3.50
N VAL A 62 9.81 3.61 -3.16
CA VAL A 62 9.41 3.05 -1.87
C VAL A 62 8.64 1.78 -2.12
N LEU A 63 9.18 0.66 -1.64
CA LEU A 63 8.52 -0.63 -1.63
C LEU A 63 7.85 -0.83 -0.27
N LYS A 64 6.54 -1.08 -0.27
CA LYS A 64 5.75 -1.38 0.93
C LYS A 64 4.98 -2.67 0.71
N GLY A 65 4.77 -3.43 1.78
CA GLY A 65 3.89 -4.59 1.69
C GLY A 65 3.59 -5.22 3.04
N ARG A 66 2.91 -6.36 2.97
CA ARG A 66 2.55 -7.17 4.13
C ARG A 66 2.92 -8.63 3.90
N ILE A 67 3.34 -9.27 4.98
CA ILE A 67 3.57 -10.71 5.05
C ILE A 67 2.64 -11.31 6.11
N ASN A 68 2.17 -12.52 5.85
CA ASN A 68 1.34 -13.29 6.77
C ASN A 68 1.95 -14.66 7.02
N ARG A 69 1.96 -15.08 8.29
CA ARG A 69 2.31 -16.45 8.66
C ARG A 69 1.28 -17.42 8.10
N LEU A 70 1.73 -18.58 7.62
CA LEU A 70 0.80 -19.63 7.19
C LEU A 70 0.11 -20.29 8.41
N PRO A 71 -1.19 -20.65 8.30
CA PRO A 71 -1.95 -21.21 9.42
C PRO A 71 -1.36 -22.46 10.05
N SER A 72 -0.63 -23.27 9.28
CA SER A 72 0.02 -24.52 9.73
C SER A 72 1.15 -24.33 10.74
N TYR A 73 1.61 -23.10 10.96
CA TYR A 73 2.64 -22.78 11.95
C TYR A 73 2.03 -22.17 13.21
N ARG A 74 2.77 -22.18 14.33
CA ARG A 74 2.35 -21.53 15.58
C ARG A 74 3.28 -20.38 15.92
N GLY A 75 2.80 -19.47 16.76
CA GLY A 75 3.54 -18.29 17.21
C GLY A 75 3.53 -17.14 16.22
N PRO A 76 4.43 -16.17 16.38
CA PRO A 76 4.43 -14.97 15.55
C PRO A 76 5.23 -15.16 14.26
N THR A 77 5.10 -14.21 13.33
CA THR A 77 5.87 -14.21 12.08
C THR A 77 7.33 -13.88 12.38
N TYR A 78 8.25 -14.81 12.11
CA TYR A 78 9.70 -14.68 12.29
C TYR A 78 10.42 -14.83 10.95
N GLY A 79 11.60 -14.22 10.85
CA GLY A 79 12.36 -14.16 9.62
C GLY A 79 12.70 -12.74 9.19
N HIS A 80 13.09 -12.61 7.94
CA HIS A 80 13.35 -11.36 7.25
C HIS A 80 13.01 -11.52 5.76
N LEU A 81 13.01 -10.40 5.04
CA LEU A 81 12.83 -10.37 3.59
C LEU A 81 14.16 -10.00 2.94
N HIS A 82 14.49 -10.66 1.84
CA HIS A 82 15.55 -10.26 0.94
C HIS A 82 14.93 -9.68 -0.33
N ILE A 83 15.34 -8.48 -0.70
CA ILE A 83 14.84 -7.77 -1.87
C ILE A 83 15.98 -7.64 -2.87
N SER A 84 15.81 -8.21 -4.06
CA SER A 84 16.75 -8.06 -5.18
C SER A 84 16.07 -7.25 -6.29
N VAL A 85 16.76 -6.21 -6.77
CA VAL A 85 16.33 -5.45 -7.95
C VAL A 85 17.07 -5.99 -9.16
N ILE A 86 16.33 -6.49 -10.14
CA ILE A 86 16.86 -7.19 -11.31
C ILE A 86 16.46 -6.40 -12.55
N ASN A 87 17.41 -6.09 -13.43
CA ASN A 87 17.10 -5.40 -14.69
C ASN A 87 16.45 -6.34 -15.72
N HIS A 88 16.04 -5.81 -16.86
CA HIS A 88 15.45 -6.59 -17.96
C HIS A 88 16.41 -7.65 -18.57
N GLN A 89 17.71 -7.57 -18.30
CA GLN A 89 18.72 -8.55 -18.74
C GLN A 89 18.94 -9.67 -17.71
N GLY A 90 18.22 -9.65 -16.59
CA GLY A 90 18.41 -10.61 -15.50
C GLY A 90 19.57 -10.29 -14.56
N LYS A 91 20.25 -9.15 -14.71
CA LYS A 91 21.35 -8.73 -13.83
C LYS A 91 20.78 -8.09 -12.56
N THR A 92 21.23 -8.56 -11.40
CA THR A 92 20.96 -7.91 -10.12
C THR A 92 21.70 -6.57 -10.04
N LEU A 93 20.96 -5.51 -9.75
CA LEU A 93 21.46 -4.15 -9.59
C LEU A 93 21.75 -3.80 -8.13
N THR A 94 20.88 -4.22 -7.21
CA THR A 94 21.05 -4.01 -5.77
C THR A 94 20.29 -5.06 -4.98
N GLU A 95 20.75 -5.31 -3.75
CA GLU A 95 20.17 -6.25 -2.81
C GLU A 95 20.02 -5.63 -1.42
N HIS A 96 18.93 -5.97 -0.74
CA HIS A 96 18.64 -5.45 0.59
C HIS A 96 17.95 -6.49 1.47
N ASP A 97 18.48 -6.69 2.67
CA ASP A 97 17.76 -7.36 3.72
C ASP A 97 16.85 -6.37 4.46
N VAL A 98 15.61 -6.78 4.68
CA VAL A 98 14.55 -5.96 5.24
C VAL A 98 13.85 -6.73 6.35
N ASN A 99 13.92 -6.15 7.54
CA ASN A 99 13.09 -6.56 8.65
C ASN A 99 11.67 -6.03 8.46
N TYR A 100 10.69 -6.80 8.88
CA TYR A 100 9.29 -6.36 8.95
C TYR A 100 8.87 -6.10 10.39
N MET A 101 7.93 -5.19 10.54
CA MET A 101 7.37 -4.79 11.82
C MET A 101 6.01 -5.46 12.04
N ARG A 102 5.83 -6.07 13.22
CA ARG A 102 4.54 -6.61 13.64
C ARG A 102 3.78 -5.52 14.40
N GLU A 103 2.47 -5.48 14.21
CA GLU A 103 1.58 -4.58 14.98
C GLU A 103 1.55 -4.94 16.47
N SER A 104 1.69 -6.23 16.80
CA SER A 104 1.76 -6.72 18.18
C SER A 104 2.60 -7.99 18.27
N ARG A 105 2.95 -8.40 19.50
CA ARG A 105 3.71 -9.64 19.76
C ARG A 105 3.01 -10.89 19.20
N ASN A 106 1.68 -10.88 19.13
CA ASN A 106 0.86 -12.02 18.71
C ASN A 106 0.34 -11.91 17.27
N SER A 107 0.67 -10.82 16.55
CA SER A 107 0.19 -10.65 15.19
C SER A 107 0.77 -11.71 14.26
N ILE A 108 -0.12 -12.30 13.46
CA ILE A 108 0.24 -13.22 12.37
C ILE A 108 0.64 -12.46 11.11
N THR A 109 0.42 -11.14 11.08
CA THR A 109 0.82 -10.26 9.98
C THR A 109 1.95 -9.33 10.40
N ALA A 110 2.78 -8.97 9.44
CA ALA A 110 3.79 -7.93 9.60
C ALA A 110 3.85 -7.06 8.35
N SER A 111 4.17 -5.79 8.52
CA SER A 111 4.37 -4.83 7.44
C SER A 111 5.85 -4.62 7.19
N PHE A 112 6.23 -4.39 5.94
CA PHE A 112 7.59 -3.99 5.58
C PHE A 112 7.56 -2.72 4.74
N ARG A 113 8.65 -1.96 4.84
CA ARG A 113 8.90 -0.77 4.03
C ARG A 113 10.40 -0.70 3.74
N LYS A 114 10.75 -0.42 2.48
CA LYS A 114 12.13 -0.16 2.07
C LYS A 114 12.18 0.95 1.04
N GLU A 115 13.08 1.90 1.27
CA GLU A 115 13.45 2.91 0.28
C GLU A 115 14.57 2.33 -0.60
N LEU A 116 14.39 2.47 -1.91
CA LEU A 116 15.33 2.05 -2.94
C LEU A 116 15.88 3.32 -3.61
N THR A 117 17.17 3.57 -3.41
CA THR A 117 17.89 4.70 -4.02
C THR A 117 18.55 4.23 -5.30
N ILE A 118 17.73 3.86 -6.28
CA ILE A 118 18.16 3.38 -7.59
C ILE A 118 17.22 3.89 -8.68
N ASN A 119 17.76 4.19 -9.85
CA ASN A 119 16.93 4.46 -11.02
C ASN A 119 16.43 3.14 -11.60
N LEU A 120 15.12 2.87 -11.47
CA LEU A 120 14.49 1.67 -12.01
C LEU A 120 14.17 1.87 -13.49
N ALA A 121 14.83 1.09 -14.34
CA ALA A 121 14.49 1.02 -15.76
C ALA A 121 13.15 0.30 -15.96
N ALA A 122 12.45 0.59 -17.07
CA ALA A 122 11.29 -0.18 -17.49
C ALA A 122 11.63 -1.68 -17.64
N ASN A 123 10.65 -2.54 -17.39
CA ASN A 123 10.77 -4.00 -17.38
C ASN A 123 11.74 -4.57 -16.32
N SER A 124 12.06 -3.78 -15.29
CA SER A 124 12.81 -4.29 -14.14
C SER A 124 11.91 -5.19 -13.28
N THR A 125 12.53 -6.13 -12.58
CA THR A 125 11.87 -7.02 -11.63
C THR A 125 12.37 -6.76 -10.21
N ILE A 126 11.45 -6.51 -9.29
CA ILE A 126 11.72 -6.53 -7.84
C ILE A 126 11.36 -7.91 -7.32
N LYS A 127 12.37 -8.70 -6.97
CA LYS A 127 12.19 -10.02 -6.36
C LYS A 127 12.23 -9.88 -4.84
N ILE A 128 11.16 -10.28 -4.18
CA ILE A 128 11.03 -10.28 -2.72
C ILE A 128 10.99 -11.72 -2.24
N THR A 129 11.98 -12.14 -1.47
CA THR A 129 12.11 -13.50 -0.96
C THR A 129 11.99 -13.51 0.56
N HIS A 130 11.17 -14.38 1.11
CA HIS A 130 11.09 -14.55 2.55
C HIS A 130 12.01 -15.66 3.05
N PHE A 131 12.79 -15.35 4.09
CA PHE A 131 13.63 -16.30 4.80
C PHE A 131 13.09 -16.50 6.22
N PRO A 132 12.76 -17.75 6.63
CA PRO A 132 12.09 -18.03 7.90
C PRO A 132 13.00 -17.92 9.14
N THR A 133 14.31 -17.70 8.95
CA THR A 133 15.31 -17.55 10.01
C THR A 133 15.71 -16.08 10.14
N LYS A 134 16.09 -15.66 11.36
CA LYS A 134 16.72 -14.35 11.53
C LYS A 134 18.09 -14.37 10.86
N THR A 135 18.47 -13.30 10.18
CA THR A 135 19.87 -13.02 9.87
C THR A 135 20.62 -12.89 11.20
N HIS A 136 21.76 -13.59 11.30
CA HIS A 136 22.65 -13.57 12.46
C HIS A 136 23.45 -12.26 12.50
#